data_AF-A0A6S7IV46-F1
#
_entry.id   AF-A0A6S7IV46-F1
#
_cell.length_a   1.000
_cell.length_b   1.000
_cell.length_c   1.000
_cell.angle_alpha   90.00
_cell.angle_beta   90.00
_cell.angle_gamma   90.00
#
_symmetry.space_group_name_H-M   'P 1'
#
loop_
_entity.id
_entity.type
_entity.pdbx_description
1 polymer ?
#
loop_
_entity_poly.entity_id
_entity_poly.type
_entity_poly.pdbx_seq_one_letter_code
_entity_poly.pdbx_strand_id
1 'polypeptide(L)'
;QGEAVKVKISGDGARMTRNSNFILMSFALVESDHDAMAAKGNHTIGVVNGKEDYETLKTCFRDILADIDKLVEEKNIKYFNSPEMKRDLKDLRESAEKKSGNYCCVNPPLLNIELDHIIPDELHLLLRIMDVLTGNLVADAVEWDRSDNWNKKKSERKNTHVIELTETIRACWYFFRHMGEDQC
;
A
#
# COMPACT_ATOMS: atom_id res chain seq x y z
N GLN A 1 -26.49 -15.10 21.14
CA GLN A 1 -25.19 -15.13 20.44
C GLN A 1 -25.01 -13.76 19.83
N GLY A 2 -23.91 -13.07 20.15
CA GLY A 2 -23.62 -11.75 19.57
C GLY A 2 -23.09 -11.91 18.15
N GLU A 3 -23.55 -11.06 17.24
CA GLU A 3 -23.03 -10.97 15.87
C GLU A 3 -21.59 -10.43 15.90
N ALA A 4 -20.73 -10.93 15.00
CA ALA A 4 -19.31 -10.61 14.99
C ALA A 4 -19.05 -9.32 14.19
N VAL A 5 -18.81 -8.22 14.91
CA VAL A 5 -18.56 -6.90 14.31
C VAL A 5 -17.28 -6.88 13.47
N LYS A 6 -17.40 -6.42 12.22
CA LYS A 6 -16.28 -6.29 11.28
C LYS A 6 -15.67 -4.89 11.33
N VAL A 7 -14.35 -4.82 11.48
CA VAL A 7 -13.62 -3.54 11.54
C VAL A 7 -12.56 -3.49 10.43
N LYS A 8 -12.60 -2.45 9.60
CA LYS A 8 -11.52 -2.08 8.66
C LYS A 8 -10.65 -1.04 9.36
N ILE A 9 -9.34 -1.23 9.40
CA ILE A 9 -8.38 -0.21 9.83
C ILE A 9 -7.67 0.30 8.57
N SER A 10 -7.49 1.61 8.47
CA SER A 10 -6.84 2.25 7.33
C SER A 10 -5.92 3.35 7.79
N GLY A 11 -4.78 3.46 7.11
CA GLY A 11 -3.82 4.55 7.28
C GLY A 11 -3.55 5.16 5.92
N ASP A 12 -3.80 6.46 5.76
CA ASP A 12 -3.44 7.19 4.54
C ASP A 12 -2.61 8.43 4.86
N GLY A 13 -1.57 8.63 4.06
CA GLY A 13 -0.66 9.77 4.15
C GLY A 13 -1.12 10.90 3.23
N ALA A 14 -1.66 11.97 3.80
CA ALA A 14 -2.06 13.17 3.06
C ALA A 14 -0.98 14.25 3.13
N ARG A 15 -0.44 14.64 1.97
CA ARG A 15 0.43 15.83 1.84
C ARG A 15 -0.42 17.09 1.75
N MET A 16 -0.56 17.80 2.87
CA MET A 16 -1.42 18.99 2.96
C MET A 16 -0.70 20.30 2.60
N THR A 17 0.63 20.37 2.80
CA THR A 17 1.44 21.52 2.36
C THR A 17 2.80 21.08 1.85
N ARG A 18 3.62 22.02 1.33
CA ARG A 18 4.99 21.74 0.89
C ARG A 18 5.84 21.08 1.97
N ASN A 19 5.56 21.34 3.26
CA ASN A 19 6.34 20.90 4.42
C ASN A 19 5.56 20.06 5.45
N SER A 20 4.25 19.80 5.28
CA SER A 20 3.46 19.03 6.24
C SER A 20 2.82 17.81 5.58
N ASN A 21 3.17 16.64 6.10
CA ASN A 21 2.57 15.36 5.76
C ASN A 21 1.82 14.87 6.99
N PHE A 22 0.53 14.58 6.84
CA PHE A 22 -0.27 14.03 7.91
C PHE A 22 -0.59 12.57 7.59
N ILE A 23 -0.42 11.71 8.58
CA ILE A 23 -0.84 10.32 8.51
C ILE A 23 -2.12 10.22 9.33
N LEU A 24 -3.21 9.86 8.67
CA LEU A 24 -4.49 9.64 9.31
C LEU A 24 -4.68 8.14 9.49
N MET A 25 -4.70 7.69 10.73
CA MET A 25 -5.16 6.35 11.07
C MET A 25 -6.64 6.42 11.40
N SER A 26 -7.45 5.63 10.71
CA SER A 26 -8.90 5.59 10.86
C SER A 26 -9.39 4.15 10.89
N PHE A 27 -10.57 3.92 11.44
CA PHE A 27 -11.27 2.64 11.33
C PHE A 27 -12.69 2.84 10.80
N ALA A 28 -13.25 1.80 10.20
CA ALA A 28 -14.63 1.76 9.72
C ALA A 28 -15.30 0.44 10.13
N LEU A 29 -16.60 0.49 10.42
CA LEU A 29 -17.41 -0.69 10.68
C LEU A 29 -17.98 -1.22 9.36
N VAL A 30 -17.53 -2.42 8.95
CA VAL A 30 -17.82 -2.99 7.62
C VAL A 30 -19.24 -3.52 7.50
N GLU A 31 -19.98 -3.65 8.61
CA GLU A 31 -21.40 -4.06 8.60
C GLU A 31 -22.35 -2.98 8.11
N SER A 32 -21.87 -1.75 7.91
CA SER A 32 -22.63 -0.68 7.27
C SER A 32 -22.42 -0.73 5.75
N ASP A 33 -23.32 -1.44 5.06
CA ASP A 33 -23.23 -1.91 3.65
C ASP A 33 -23.01 -0.82 2.58
N HIS A 34 -22.90 0.46 2.96
CA HIS A 34 -22.56 1.55 2.06
C HIS A 34 -21.63 2.62 2.66
N ASP A 35 -21.45 2.67 3.98
CA ASP A 35 -20.68 3.73 4.64
C ASP A 35 -19.23 3.32 4.91
N ALA A 36 -18.91 2.02 4.98
CA ALA A 36 -17.55 1.54 5.27
C ALA A 36 -16.49 1.95 4.22
N MET A 37 -16.93 2.23 2.99
CA MET A 37 -16.08 2.72 1.90
C MET A 37 -16.27 4.23 1.62
N ALA A 38 -17.22 4.87 2.31
CA ALA A 38 -17.47 6.30 2.22
C ALA A 38 -16.76 7.06 3.34
N ALA A 39 -16.45 8.35 3.12
CA ALA A 39 -15.83 9.20 4.14
C ALA A 39 -16.64 9.26 5.45
N LYS A 40 -17.97 9.05 5.37
CA LYS A 40 -18.90 9.09 6.49
C LYS A 40 -18.74 7.90 7.47
N GLY A 41 -18.28 6.75 7.01
CA GLY A 41 -18.06 5.56 7.85
C GLY A 41 -16.64 5.43 8.40
N ASN A 42 -15.73 6.33 8.00
CA ASN A 42 -14.35 6.36 8.50
C ASN A 42 -14.25 7.21 9.78
N HIS A 43 -13.84 6.59 10.86
CA HIS A 43 -13.60 7.22 12.15
C HIS A 43 -12.10 7.33 12.42
N THR A 44 -11.56 8.55 12.44
CA THR A 44 -10.15 8.79 12.73
C THR A 44 -9.82 8.43 14.18
N ILE A 45 -8.86 7.53 14.35
CA ILE A 45 -8.32 7.08 15.65
C ILE A 45 -6.99 7.74 15.98
N GLY A 46 -6.29 8.30 14.99
CA GLY A 46 -5.18 9.19 15.27
C GLY A 46 -4.67 9.95 14.05
N VAL A 47 -4.07 11.11 14.32
CA VAL A 47 -3.47 11.98 13.32
C VAL A 47 -2.05 12.28 13.74
N VAL A 48 -1.10 12.01 12.85
CA VAL A 48 0.33 12.24 13.10
C VAL A 48 0.87 13.15 12.02
N ASN A 49 1.54 14.24 12.41
CA ASN A 49 2.32 15.05 11.48
C ASN A 49 3.73 14.45 11.39
N GLY A 50 4.07 13.87 10.25
CA GLY A 50 5.32 13.15 10.08
C GLY A 50 5.45 12.51 8.70
N LYS A 51 6.62 11.92 8.45
CA LYS A 51 6.80 11.10 7.26
C LYS A 51 6.07 9.78 7.45
N GLU A 52 5.40 9.31 6.40
CA GLU A 52 4.83 7.96 6.37
C GLU A 52 5.96 6.93 6.24
N ASP A 53 6.62 6.66 7.36
CA ASP A 53 7.64 5.64 7.49
C ASP A 53 7.39 4.76 8.72
N TYR A 54 8.04 3.59 8.71
CA TYR A 54 7.79 2.55 9.69
C TYR A 54 8.03 3.02 11.14
N GLU A 55 9.11 3.75 11.39
CA GLU A 55 9.46 4.21 12.74
C GLU A 55 8.50 5.28 13.26
N THR A 56 8.06 6.20 12.38
CA THR A 56 7.05 7.20 12.71
C THR A 56 5.73 6.53 13.08
N LEU A 57 5.27 5.57 12.28
CA LEU A 57 4.03 4.83 12.55
C LEU A 57 4.12 4.04 13.86
N LYS A 58 5.21 3.28 14.05
CA LYS A 58 5.45 2.45 15.23
C LYS A 58 5.53 3.26 16.51
N THR A 59 6.15 4.43 16.46
CA THR A 59 6.37 5.26 17.65
C THR A 59 5.13 6.09 17.97
N CYS A 60 4.55 6.74 16.97
CA CYS A 60 3.45 7.68 17.20
C CYS A 60 2.10 6.98 17.46
N PHE A 61 1.88 5.78 16.90
CA PHE A 61 0.66 5.01 17.16
C PHE A 61 0.84 3.90 18.20
N ARG A 62 1.98 3.85 18.91
CA ARG A 62 2.34 2.74 19.82
C ARG A 62 1.21 2.31 20.74
N ASP A 63 0.59 3.27 21.44
CA ASP A 63 -0.44 2.97 22.43
C ASP A 63 -1.70 2.40 21.77
N ILE A 64 -2.09 2.97 20.60
CA ILE A 64 -3.21 2.49 19.79
C ILE A 64 -2.94 1.07 19.26
N LEU A 65 -1.72 0.81 18.78
CA LEU A 65 -1.32 -0.52 18.31
C LEU A 65 -1.38 -1.56 19.44
N ALA A 66 -0.89 -1.19 20.64
CA ALA A 66 -0.92 -2.08 21.81
C ALA A 66 -2.35 -2.41 22.26
N ASP A 67 -3.26 -1.43 22.23
CA ASP A 67 -4.67 -1.64 22.55
C ASP A 67 -5.36 -2.56 21.52
N ILE A 68 -5.06 -2.38 20.22
CA ILE A 68 -5.59 -3.25 19.16
C ILE A 68 -5.07 -4.69 19.33
N ASP A 69 -3.77 -4.87 19.55
CA ASP A 69 -3.17 -6.18 19.74
C ASP A 69 -3.78 -6.94 20.92
N LYS A 70 -3.99 -6.24 22.05
CA LYS A 70 -4.65 -6.81 23.22
C LYS A 70 -6.09 -7.26 22.92
N LEU A 71 -6.85 -6.46 22.16
CA LEU A 71 -8.22 -6.82 21.77
C LEU A 71 -8.26 -8.05 20.85
N VAL A 72 -7.28 -8.19 19.96
CA VAL A 72 -7.17 -9.34 19.05
C VAL A 72 -6.93 -10.63 19.84
N GLU A 73 -6.00 -10.60 20.81
CA GLU A 73 -5.71 -11.74 21.69
C GLU A 73 -6.94 -12.19 22.50
N GLU A 74 -7.73 -11.22 23.00
CA GLU A 74 -8.91 -11.51 23.82
C GLU A 74 -10.10 -12.09 23.02
N LYS A 75 -10.21 -11.79 21.72
CA LYS A 75 -11.46 -12.02 20.95
C LYS A 75 -11.42 -13.17 19.95
N ASN A 76 -10.28 -13.86 19.78
CA ASN A 76 -10.13 -15.09 18.98
C ASN A 76 -10.87 -15.02 17.62
N ILE A 77 -10.49 -14.01 16.83
CA ILE A 77 -11.06 -13.75 15.51
C ILE A 77 -10.75 -14.96 14.62
N LYS A 78 -11.77 -15.54 13.96
CA LYS A 78 -11.63 -16.70 13.07
C LYS A 78 -12.68 -16.63 11.96
N TYR A 79 -12.36 -16.01 10.82
CA TYR A 79 -13.37 -15.92 9.76
C TYR A 79 -12.90 -16.17 8.32
N PHE A 80 -11.59 -16.22 8.00
CA PHE A 80 -11.15 -16.50 6.62
C PHE A 80 -10.04 -17.55 6.46
N ASN A 81 -10.38 -18.58 5.70
CA ASN A 81 -9.55 -19.30 4.71
C ASN A 81 -8.45 -20.31 5.11
N SER A 82 -8.46 -21.39 4.33
CA SER A 82 -7.76 -22.67 4.47
C SER A 82 -6.28 -22.66 4.05
N PRO A 83 -5.49 -23.67 4.46
CA PRO A 83 -4.03 -23.64 4.35
C PRO A 83 -3.55 -24.40 3.11
N GLU A 84 -2.74 -23.74 2.26
CA GLU A 84 -1.76 -24.43 1.37
C GLU A 84 -0.70 -23.47 0.76
N MET A 85 -0.89 -22.13 0.82
CA MET A 85 0.15 -21.15 0.44
C MET A 85 0.12 -19.87 1.32
N LYS A 86 -0.35 -19.95 2.56
CA LYS A 86 -0.43 -18.78 3.45
C LYS A 86 0.89 -18.55 4.18
N ARG A 87 1.36 -17.30 4.23
CA ARG A 87 2.37 -16.88 5.21
C ARG A 87 1.66 -16.61 6.53
N ASP A 88 2.25 -17.01 7.63
CA ASP A 88 1.77 -16.64 8.96
C ASP A 88 2.59 -15.49 9.57
N LEU A 89 2.18 -14.99 10.74
CA LEU A 89 2.90 -13.93 11.45
C LEU A 89 4.34 -14.33 11.81
N LYS A 90 4.59 -15.63 12.02
CA LYS A 90 5.92 -16.14 12.33
C LYS A 90 6.81 -16.09 11.08
N ASP A 91 6.32 -16.55 9.94
CA ASP A 91 7.01 -16.47 8.65
C ASP A 91 7.37 -15.02 8.30
N LEU A 92 6.48 -14.06 8.56
CA LEU A 92 6.73 -12.64 8.32
C LEU A 92 7.84 -12.08 9.20
N ARG A 93 7.82 -12.42 10.50
CA ARG A 93 8.85 -11.99 11.45
C ARG A 93 10.21 -12.60 11.07
N GLU A 94 10.25 -13.90 10.80
CA GLU A 94 11.48 -14.58 10.35
C GLU A 94 11.99 -14.02 9.02
N SER A 95 11.10 -13.65 8.11
CA SER A 95 11.48 -13.04 6.83
C SER A 95 12.03 -11.63 7.02
N ALA A 96 11.48 -10.84 7.94
CA ALA A 96 11.96 -9.49 8.25
C ALA A 96 13.37 -9.45 8.86
N GLU A 97 13.79 -10.53 9.53
CA GLU A 97 15.14 -10.66 10.11
C GLU A 97 16.21 -11.02 9.05
N LYS A 98 15.80 -11.55 7.89
CA LYS A 98 16.72 -11.98 6.84
C LYS A 98 17.23 -10.79 6.03
N LYS A 99 18.53 -10.78 5.75
CA LYS A 99 19.15 -9.79 4.85
C LYS A 99 18.96 -10.10 3.35
N SER A 100 18.81 -11.38 3.01
CA SER A 100 18.59 -11.87 1.64
C SER A 100 17.53 -12.97 1.69
N GLY A 101 16.67 -13.03 0.67
CA GLY A 101 15.50 -13.92 0.69
C GLY A 101 14.47 -13.52 1.74
N ASN A 102 14.33 -12.21 2.02
CA ASN A 102 13.32 -11.66 2.94
C ASN A 102 11.93 -11.55 2.31
N TYR A 103 11.78 -11.96 1.03
CA TYR A 103 10.51 -11.98 0.31
C TYR A 103 9.69 -10.68 0.45
N CYS A 104 10.38 -9.54 0.35
CA CYS A 104 9.83 -8.19 0.50
C CYS A 104 9.32 -7.83 1.91
N CYS A 105 9.55 -8.67 2.92
CA CYS A 105 9.34 -8.33 4.33
C CYS A 105 10.54 -7.53 4.82
N VAL A 106 10.46 -6.21 4.77
CA VAL A 106 11.55 -5.31 5.21
C VAL A 106 11.48 -5.05 6.72
N ASN A 107 10.28 -4.97 7.28
CA ASN A 107 10.04 -4.71 8.68
C ASN A 107 9.02 -5.71 9.25
N PRO A 108 9.07 -6.03 10.56
CA PRO A 108 8.07 -6.87 11.18
C PRO A 108 6.71 -6.15 11.24
N PRO A 109 5.59 -6.90 11.25
CA PRO A 109 4.24 -6.33 11.34
C PRO A 109 4.08 -5.38 12.54
N LEU A 110 3.32 -4.28 12.35
CA LEU A 110 2.98 -3.34 13.41
C LEU A 110 1.85 -3.84 14.32
N LEU A 111 1.00 -4.72 13.79
CA LEU A 111 -0.13 -5.33 14.46
C LEU A 111 0.04 -6.86 14.44
N ASN A 112 -0.34 -7.51 15.53
CA ASN A 112 -0.33 -8.97 15.69
C ASN A 112 -1.64 -9.59 15.21
N ILE A 113 -2.08 -9.17 14.03
CA ILE A 113 -3.28 -9.68 13.37
C ILE A 113 -2.84 -10.76 12.39
N GLU A 114 -3.36 -11.97 12.53
CA GLU A 114 -3.12 -13.04 11.57
C GLU A 114 -3.57 -12.60 10.17
N LEU A 115 -2.81 -12.97 9.14
CA LEU A 115 -3.02 -12.46 7.77
C LEU A 115 -4.38 -12.83 7.17
N ASP A 116 -5.03 -13.86 7.68
CA ASP A 116 -6.41 -14.22 7.35
C ASP A 116 -7.44 -13.19 7.82
N HIS A 117 -7.12 -12.37 8.81
CA HIS A 117 -7.99 -11.30 9.29
C HIS A 117 -7.71 -9.95 8.62
N ILE A 118 -6.77 -9.89 7.68
CA ILE A 118 -6.39 -8.68 6.96
C ILE A 118 -6.95 -8.74 5.54
N ILE A 119 -7.91 -7.87 5.23
CA ILE A 119 -8.36 -7.64 3.87
C ILE A 119 -7.51 -6.49 3.29
N PRO A 120 -6.65 -6.73 2.30
CA PRO A 120 -5.89 -5.66 1.68
C PRO A 120 -6.82 -4.69 0.95
N ASP A 121 -6.51 -3.40 1.00
CA ASP A 121 -7.20 -2.41 0.20
C ASP A 121 -6.78 -2.56 -1.27
N GLU A 122 -7.61 -3.24 -2.06
CA GLU A 122 -7.28 -3.66 -3.43
C GLU A 122 -6.91 -2.47 -4.32
N LEU A 123 -7.59 -1.33 -4.17
CA LEU A 123 -7.33 -0.13 -4.97
C LEU A 123 -5.98 0.50 -4.59
N HIS A 124 -5.75 0.75 -3.29
CA HIS A 124 -4.49 1.36 -2.86
C HIS A 124 -3.31 0.42 -3.11
N LEU A 125 -3.50 -0.89 -2.94
CA LEU A 125 -2.49 -1.90 -3.27
C LEU A 125 -2.18 -1.92 -4.76
N LEU A 126 -3.20 -1.90 -5.62
CA LEU A 126 -3.03 -1.81 -7.07
C LEU A 126 -2.26 -0.55 -7.44
N LEU A 127 -2.65 0.61 -6.91
CA LEU A 127 -1.97 1.89 -7.17
C LEU A 127 -0.50 1.83 -6.75
N ARG A 128 -0.19 1.24 -5.59
CA ARG A 128 1.19 1.09 -5.11
C ARG A 128 2.01 0.13 -5.98
N ILE A 129 1.42 -0.99 -6.39
CA ILE A 129 2.08 -1.94 -7.30
C ILE A 129 2.33 -1.27 -8.65
N MET A 130 1.34 -0.57 -9.19
CA MET A 130 1.45 0.14 -10.47
C MET A 130 2.51 1.24 -10.42
N ASP A 131 2.64 1.98 -9.31
CA ASP A 131 3.68 3.00 -9.13
C ASP A 131 5.09 2.37 -9.19
N VAL A 132 5.31 1.27 -8.47
CA VAL A 132 6.59 0.54 -8.48
C VAL A 132 6.90 -0.04 -9.86
N LEU A 133 5.92 -0.68 -10.50
CA LEU A 133 6.08 -1.24 -11.84
C LEU A 133 6.38 -0.16 -12.87
N THR A 134 5.65 0.96 -12.81
CA THR A 134 5.87 2.10 -13.71
C THR A 134 7.26 2.71 -13.49
N GLY A 135 7.69 2.85 -12.23
CA GLY A 135 9.04 3.30 -11.90
C GLY A 135 10.13 2.40 -12.48
N ASN A 136 9.96 1.08 -12.38
CA ASN A 136 10.89 0.11 -12.97
C ASN A 136 10.90 0.19 -14.50
N LEU A 137 9.73 0.27 -15.15
CA LEU A 137 9.63 0.43 -16.61
C LEU A 137 10.36 1.71 -17.07
N VAL A 138 10.20 2.81 -16.34
CA VAL A 138 10.90 4.07 -16.64
C VAL A 138 12.41 3.92 -16.45
N ALA A 139 12.85 3.26 -15.37
CA ALA A 139 14.27 3.02 -15.13
C ALA A 139 14.89 2.17 -16.25
N ASP A 140 14.22 1.10 -16.65
CA ASP A 140 14.65 0.21 -17.73
C ASP A 140 14.72 0.96 -19.07
N ALA A 141 13.69 1.74 -19.41
CA ALA A 141 13.68 2.55 -20.63
C ALA A 141 14.83 3.58 -20.66
N VAL A 142 15.13 4.22 -19.52
CA VAL A 142 16.27 5.13 -19.39
C VAL A 142 17.59 4.39 -19.54
N GLU A 143 17.72 3.20 -18.98
CA GLU A 143 18.93 2.39 -19.09
C GLU A 143 19.14 1.89 -20.52
N TRP A 144 18.08 1.51 -21.23
CA TRP A 144 18.12 1.16 -22.65
C TRP A 144 18.58 2.34 -23.51
N ASP A 145 17.99 3.53 -23.30
CA ASP A 145 18.43 4.74 -23.99
C ASP A 145 19.90 5.09 -23.66
N ARG A 146 20.38 4.84 -22.45
CA ARG A 146 21.80 5.01 -22.11
C ARG A 146 22.69 4.04 -22.87
N SER A 147 22.30 2.77 -22.94
CA SER A 147 23.02 1.73 -23.68
C SER A 147 23.12 2.07 -25.17
N ASP A 148 22.00 2.44 -25.79
CA ASP A 148 21.93 2.80 -27.20
C ASP A 148 22.75 4.03 -27.56
N ASN A 149 23.01 4.90 -26.58
CA ASN A 149 23.73 6.15 -26.73
C ASN A 149 25.20 6.09 -26.29
N TRP A 150 25.66 4.95 -25.78
CA TRP A 150 26.99 4.79 -25.17
C TRP A 150 28.13 5.26 -26.08
N ASN A 151 28.11 4.86 -27.35
CA ASN A 151 29.13 5.21 -28.35
C ASN A 151 28.73 6.37 -29.29
N LYS A 152 27.58 7.02 -29.04
CA LYS A 152 27.06 8.08 -29.92
C LYS A 152 27.48 9.47 -29.45
N LYS A 153 27.83 10.32 -30.41
CA LYS A 153 28.06 11.74 -30.16
C LYS A 153 26.77 12.39 -29.67
N LYS A 154 26.87 13.44 -28.86
CA LYS A 154 25.72 14.10 -28.23
C LYS A 154 24.64 14.55 -29.25
N SER A 155 25.02 14.91 -30.47
CA SER A 155 24.11 15.29 -31.57
C SER A 155 23.33 14.12 -32.18
N GLU A 156 23.77 12.88 -31.98
CA GLU A 156 23.19 11.65 -32.54
C GLU A 156 22.40 10.84 -31.50
N ARG A 157 22.43 11.27 -30.24
CA ARG A 157 21.73 10.59 -29.15
C ARG A 157 20.23 10.76 -29.29
N LYS A 158 19.50 9.67 -29.06
CA LYS A 158 18.03 9.64 -29.08
C LYS A 158 17.53 8.96 -27.81
N ASN A 159 16.43 9.46 -27.26
CA ASN A 159 15.77 8.87 -26.10
C ASN A 159 14.49 8.16 -26.56
N THR A 160 14.63 7.21 -27.48
CA THR A 160 13.50 6.61 -28.19
C THR A 160 12.64 5.81 -27.21
N HIS A 161 13.27 5.05 -26.32
CA HIS A 161 12.58 4.13 -25.41
C HIS A 161 11.77 4.89 -24.36
N VAL A 162 12.34 5.95 -23.79
CA VAL A 162 11.61 6.80 -22.83
C VAL A 162 10.45 7.55 -23.51
N ILE A 163 10.62 8.00 -24.75
CA ILE A 163 9.55 8.67 -25.51
C ILE A 163 8.40 7.69 -25.78
N GLU A 164 8.71 6.51 -26.29
CA GLU A 164 7.72 5.47 -26.59
C GLU A 164 6.96 5.04 -25.33
N LEU A 165 7.68 4.77 -24.22
CA LEU A 165 7.06 4.46 -22.94
C LEU A 165 6.14 5.58 -22.46
N THR A 166 6.55 6.84 -22.61
CA THR A 166 5.73 8.00 -22.22
C THR A 166 4.46 8.07 -23.06
N GLU A 167 4.53 7.78 -24.35
CA GLU A 167 3.36 7.73 -25.24
C GLU A 167 2.42 6.59 -24.87
N THR A 168 2.95 5.40 -24.59
CA THR A 168 2.16 4.26 -24.11
C THR A 168 1.47 4.56 -22.79
N ILE A 169 2.19 5.11 -21.81
CA ILE A 169 1.61 5.49 -20.51
C ILE A 169 0.50 6.51 -20.71
N ARG A 170 0.71 7.54 -21.54
CA ARG A 170 -0.33 8.53 -21.86
C ARG A 170 -1.56 7.87 -22.47
N ALA A 171 -1.39 6.97 -23.44
CA ALA A 171 -2.50 6.24 -24.06
C ALA A 171 -3.28 5.40 -23.03
N CYS A 172 -2.58 4.68 -22.14
CA CYS A 172 -3.20 3.94 -21.05
C CYS A 172 -3.95 4.86 -20.08
N TRP A 173 -3.38 6.02 -19.75
CA TRP A 173 -4.03 6.97 -18.85
C TRP A 173 -5.29 7.60 -19.46
N TYR A 174 -5.26 7.89 -20.76
CA TYR A 174 -6.45 8.27 -21.51
C TYR A 174 -7.53 7.18 -21.41
N PHE A 175 -7.17 5.91 -21.54
CA PHE A 175 -8.11 4.79 -21.38
C PHE A 175 -8.74 4.73 -19.98
N PHE A 176 -7.95 4.87 -18.92
CA PHE A 176 -8.48 4.92 -17.54
C PHE A 176 -9.39 6.11 -17.28
N ARG A 177 -9.10 7.27 -17.90
CA ARG A 177 -9.97 8.46 -17.80
C ARG A 177 -11.35 8.22 -18.42
N HIS A 178 -11.42 7.57 -19.58
CA HIS A 178 -12.69 7.32 -20.27
C HIS A 178 -13.50 6.20 -19.61
N MET A 179 -12.85 5.20 -19.00
CA MET A 179 -13.52 4.18 -18.18
C MET A 179 -14.29 4.77 -16.98
N GLY A 180 -13.85 5.93 -16.46
CA GLY A 180 -14.54 6.65 -15.39
C GLY A 180 -15.71 7.53 -15.86
N GLU A 181 -15.82 7.80 -17.16
CA GLU A 181 -16.92 8.59 -17.75
C GLU A 181 -18.09 7.68 -18.20
N ASP A 182 -17.84 6.39 -18.45
CA ASP A 182 -18.86 5.40 -18.85
C ASP A 182 -19.58 4.70 -17.68
N GLN A 183 -19.42 5.18 -16.44
CA GLN A 183 -20.16 4.70 -15.24
C GLN A 183 -21.03 5.78 -14.57
N CYS A 184 -21.64 6.68 -15.35
CA CYS A 184 -22.74 7.53 -14.88
C CYS A 184 -23.97 7.41 -15.77
#